data_AF-A0AAU2G5L2-F1
#
_entry.id   AF-A0AAU2G5L2-F1
#
_cell.length_a   1.000
_cell.length_b   1.000
_cell.length_c   1.000
_cell.angle_alpha   90.00
_cell.angle_beta   90.00
_cell.angle_gamma   90.00
#
_symmetry.space_group_name_H-M   'P 1'
#
loop_
_entity.id
_entity.type
_entity.pdbx_description
1 polymer ?
#
loop_
_entity_poly.entity_id
_entity_poly.type
_entity_poly.pdbx_seq_one_letter_code
_entity_poly.pdbx_strand_id
1 'polypeptide(L)'
;MAILMHAVVPGITADQYDALHAKLLQTPGMFEGCLSHVCVATAEGLDIYDVWESELHMNVFAEKMLPVAEALGWQTTGGRPEVFPVYNHGFPAVDR
;
A
#
# COMPACT_ATOMS: atom_id res chain seq x y z
N MET A 1 -0.63 -17.18 3.87
CA MET A 1 0.78 -16.95 4.28
C MET A 1 1.06 -15.49 4.02
N ALA A 2 1.74 -14.84 4.96
CA ALA A 2 2.03 -13.43 4.84
C ALA A 2 2.91 -13.14 3.60
N ILE A 3 2.71 -11.96 3.03
CA ILE A 3 3.49 -11.47 1.89
C ILE A 3 4.03 -10.07 2.18
N LEU A 4 5.12 -9.73 1.50
CA LEU A 4 5.59 -8.37 1.33
C LEU A 4 5.22 -7.95 -0.09
N MET A 5 4.47 -6.87 -0.21
CA MET A 5 4.14 -6.22 -1.47
C MET A 5 5.06 -5.01 -1.64
N HIS A 6 5.61 -4.85 -2.83
CA HIS A 6 6.34 -3.65 -3.24
C HIS A 6 5.70 -3.07 -4.49
N ALA A 7 5.28 -1.80 -4.43
CA ALA A 7 4.71 -1.07 -5.55
C ALA A 7 5.45 0.25 -5.76
N VAL A 8 5.79 0.53 -7.01
CA VAL A 8 6.31 1.83 -7.45
C VAL A 8 5.17 2.61 -8.09
N VAL A 9 4.99 3.86 -7.66
CA VAL A 9 3.94 4.75 -8.14
C VAL A 9 4.59 6.04 -8.67
N PRO A 10 4.98 6.08 -9.95
CA PRO A 10 5.69 7.22 -10.53
C PRO A 10 4.80 8.46 -10.61
N GLY A 11 5.40 9.63 -10.41
CA GLY A 11 4.77 10.94 -10.63
C GLY A 11 3.73 11.35 -9.59
N ILE A 12 3.54 10.58 -8.52
CA ILE A 12 2.66 10.93 -7.41
C ILE A 12 3.46 11.63 -6.31
N THR A 13 2.93 12.74 -5.81
CA THR A 13 3.51 13.49 -4.69
C THR A 13 2.98 13.01 -3.33
N ALA A 14 3.69 13.36 -2.25
CA ALA A 14 3.23 13.09 -0.88
C ALA A 14 1.85 13.71 -0.59
N ASP A 15 1.58 14.94 -1.03
CA ASP A 15 0.27 15.59 -0.83
C ASP A 15 -0.86 14.86 -1.57
N GLN A 16 -0.59 14.35 -2.78
CA GLN A 16 -1.56 13.53 -3.52
C GLN A 16 -1.81 12.19 -2.83
N TYR A 17 -0.78 11.58 -2.27
CA TYR A 17 -0.89 10.39 -1.42
C TYR A 17 -1.72 10.66 -0.17
N ASP A 18 -1.48 11.75 0.54
CA ASP A 18 -2.25 12.11 1.74
C ASP A 18 -3.73 12.28 1.42
N ALA A 19 -4.06 12.89 0.28
CA ALA A 19 -5.43 13.03 -0.18
C ALA A 19 -6.12 11.68 -0.47
N LEU A 20 -5.39 10.73 -1.08
CA LEU A 20 -5.88 9.36 -1.28
C LEU A 20 -6.05 8.65 0.06
N HIS A 21 -5.00 8.64 0.89
CA HIS A 21 -4.98 7.95 2.17
C HIS A 21 -6.10 8.44 3.10
N ALA A 22 -6.33 9.75 3.15
CA ALA A 22 -7.43 10.34 3.93
C ALA A 22 -8.82 9.88 3.46
N LYS A 23 -9.03 9.62 2.15
CA LYS A 23 -10.28 9.03 1.64
C LYS A 23 -10.37 7.54 2.00
N LEU A 24 -9.28 6.80 1.88
CA LEU A 24 -9.23 5.37 2.19
C LEU A 24 -9.56 5.12 3.67
N LEU A 25 -9.06 5.95 4.58
CA LEU A 25 -9.34 5.88 6.02
C LEU A 25 -10.83 6.05 6.37
N GLN A 26 -11.64 6.65 5.50
CA GLN A 26 -13.09 6.82 5.71
C GLN A 26 -13.87 5.53 5.43
N THR A 27 -13.23 4.52 4.82
CA THR A 27 -13.88 3.27 4.44
C THR A 27 -13.61 2.19 5.50
N PRO A 28 -14.64 1.68 6.20
CA PRO A 28 -14.46 0.58 7.16
C PRO A 28 -13.85 -0.66 6.50
N GLY A 29 -12.87 -1.28 7.15
CA GLY A 29 -12.21 -2.48 6.64
C GLY A 29 -11.41 -2.26 5.36
N MET A 30 -11.04 -1.01 5.04
CA MET A 30 -10.20 -0.72 3.86
C MET A 30 -8.88 -1.49 3.92
N PHE A 31 -8.20 -1.46 5.06
CA PHE A 31 -6.87 -2.08 5.27
C PHE A 31 -6.95 -3.44 5.99
N GLU A 32 -8.07 -4.15 5.89
CA GLU A 32 -8.23 -5.46 6.54
C GLU A 32 -7.16 -6.44 6.05
N GLY A 33 -6.42 -7.04 6.98
CA GLY A 33 -5.29 -7.93 6.70
C GLY A 33 -3.98 -7.22 6.32
N CYS A 34 -3.91 -5.88 6.34
CA CYS A 34 -2.65 -5.14 6.25
C CYS A 34 -1.99 -5.07 7.63
N LEU A 35 -0.78 -5.62 7.75
CA LEU A 35 -0.02 -5.73 9.01
C LEU A 35 0.94 -4.55 9.20
N SER A 36 1.43 -3.97 8.11
CA SER A 36 2.30 -2.79 8.11
C SER A 36 2.23 -2.11 6.76
N HIS A 37 2.34 -0.78 6.76
CA HIS A 37 2.39 0.07 5.58
C HIS A 37 3.56 1.05 5.70
N VAL A 38 4.38 1.14 4.65
CA VAL A 38 5.46 2.12 4.55
C VAL A 38 5.36 2.78 3.18
N CYS A 39 5.23 4.10 3.16
CA CYS A 39 5.27 4.90 1.94
C CYS A 39 6.54 5.76 1.96
N VAL A 40 7.40 5.57 0.94
CA VAL A 40 8.66 6.28 0.78
C VAL A 40 8.51 7.26 -0.37
N ALA A 41 8.67 8.54 -0.10
CA ALA A 41 8.76 9.54 -1.16
C ALA A 41 10.14 9.51 -1.83
N THR A 42 10.16 9.44 -3.16
CA THR A 42 11.36 9.44 -4.00
C THR A 42 11.36 10.66 -4.92
N ALA A 43 12.42 10.86 -5.71
CA ALA A 43 12.45 11.93 -6.71
C ALA A 43 11.50 11.62 -7.89
N GLU A 44 11.20 10.35 -8.12
CA GLU A 44 10.41 9.85 -9.24
C GLU A 44 8.94 9.59 -8.88
N GLY A 45 8.58 9.59 -7.60
CA GLY A 45 7.21 9.31 -7.12
C GLY A 45 7.22 8.70 -5.73
N LEU A 46 6.51 7.57 -5.56
CA LEU A 46 6.42 6.86 -4.30
C LEU A 46 6.80 5.39 -4.46
N ASP A 47 7.52 4.87 -3.46
CA ASP A 47 7.72 3.43 -3.27
C ASP A 47 6.92 2.99 -2.04
N ILE A 48 6.03 2.02 -2.23
CA ILE A 48 5.11 1.51 -1.20
C ILE A 48 5.51 0.09 -0.85
N TYR A 49 5.66 -0.17 0.44
CA TYR A 49 5.95 -1.48 1.00
C TYR A 49 4.89 -1.85 2.03
N ASP A 50 4.17 -2.93 1.77
CA ASP A 50 3.15 -3.43 2.68
C ASP A 50 3.40 -4.87 3.06
N VAL A 51 3.19 -5.18 4.33
CA VAL A 51 3.08 -6.57 4.78
C VAL A 51 1.61 -6.92 4.89
N TRP A 52 1.17 -7.95 4.16
CA TRP A 52 -0.22 -8.44 4.19
C TRP A 52 -0.28 -9.85 4.76
N GLU A 53 -1.38 -10.19 5.43
CA GLU A 53 -1.64 -11.56 5.92
C GLU A 53 -1.73 -12.59 4.78
N SER A 54 -2.15 -12.15 3.59
CA SER A 54 -2.18 -12.96 2.37
C SER A 54 -2.29 -12.09 1.12
N GLU A 55 -1.97 -12.67 -0.04
CA GLU A 55 -2.19 -12.04 -1.34
C GLU A 55 -3.68 -11.73 -1.60
N LEU A 56 -4.62 -12.51 -1.03
CA LEU A 56 -6.05 -12.22 -1.12
C LEU A 56 -6.41 -10.88 -0.47
N HIS A 57 -5.89 -10.60 0.73
CA HIS A 57 -6.16 -9.32 1.40
C HIS A 57 -5.61 -8.14 0.59
N MET A 58 -4.39 -8.28 0.04
CA MET A 58 -3.80 -7.28 -0.87
C MET A 58 -4.67 -7.04 -2.12
N ASN A 59 -5.15 -8.11 -2.77
CA ASN A 59 -6.00 -8.00 -3.96
C ASN A 59 -7.34 -7.32 -3.65
N VAL A 60 -7.98 -7.68 -2.53
CA VAL A 60 -9.23 -7.04 -2.09
C VAL A 60 -9.02 -5.55 -1.79
N PHE A 61 -7.89 -5.18 -1.18
CA PHE A 61 -7.54 -3.77 -1.00
C PHE A 61 -7.36 -3.05 -2.34
N ALA A 62 -6.60 -3.64 -3.27
CA ALA A 62 -6.37 -3.05 -4.59
C ALA A 62 -7.69 -2.79 -5.34
N GLU A 63 -8.62 -3.75 -5.33
CA GLU A 63 -9.95 -3.61 -5.94
C GLU A 63 -10.77 -2.46 -5.34
N LYS A 64 -10.68 -2.24 -4.02
CA LYS A 64 -11.37 -1.14 -3.33
C LYS A 64 -10.68 0.21 -3.53
N MET A 65 -9.35 0.23 -3.57
CA MET A 65 -8.54 1.44 -3.66
C MET A 65 -8.52 2.02 -5.07
N LEU A 66 -8.45 1.19 -6.11
CA LEU A 66 -8.32 1.61 -7.50
C LEU A 66 -9.39 2.64 -7.93
N PRO A 67 -10.70 2.45 -7.68
CA PRO A 67 -11.71 3.44 -8.04
C PRO A 67 -11.53 4.80 -7.32
N VAL A 68 -11.00 4.79 -6.10
CA VAL A 68 -10.74 6.02 -5.32
C VAL A 68 -9.54 6.77 -5.89
N ALA A 69 -8.49 6.05 -6.26
CA ALA A 69 -7.31 6.60 -6.92
C ALA A 69 -7.65 7.19 -8.29
N GLU A 70 -8.42 6.46 -9.11
CA GLU A 70 -8.90 6.93 -10.41
C GLU A 70 -9.75 8.20 -10.28
N ALA A 71 -10.65 8.28 -9.29
CA ALA A 71 -11.46 9.47 -9.02
C ALA A 71 -10.63 10.69 -8.58
N LEU A 72 -9.42 10.47 -8.06
CA LEU A 72 -8.44 11.51 -7.73
C LEU A 72 -7.47 11.82 -8.88
N GLY A 73 -7.65 11.18 -10.04
CA GLY A 73 -6.82 11.40 -11.22
C GLY A 73 -5.47 10.69 -11.18
N TRP A 74 -5.30 9.69 -10.31
CA TRP A 74 -4.10 8.86 -10.34
C TRP A 74 -4.11 8.02 -11.62
N GLN A 75 -3.05 8.13 -12.41
CA GLN A 75 -2.83 7.27 -13.56
C GLN A 75 -1.98 6.09 -13.13
N THR A 76 -2.49 4.86 -13.31
CA THR A 76 -1.75 3.63 -13.03
C THR A 76 -0.67 3.42 -14.09
N THR A 77 0.43 4.17 -13.99
CA THR A 77 1.61 4.01 -14.86
C THR A 77 2.63 3.04 -14.25
N GLY A 78 2.46 2.71 -12.96
CA GLY A 78 3.21 1.66 -12.28
C GLY A 78 2.83 0.28 -12.79
N GLY A 79 3.82 -0.60 -12.93
CA GLY A 79 3.60 -2.02 -13.25
C GLY A 79 2.82 -2.73 -12.14
N ARG A 80 2.58 -4.04 -12.32
CA ARG A 80 2.04 -4.86 -11.23
C ARG A 80 2.98 -4.82 -10.02
N PRO A 81 2.46 -4.74 -8.78
CA PRO A 81 3.28 -4.86 -7.60
C PRO A 81 4.06 -6.18 -7.58
N GLU A 82 5.27 -6.14 -7.05
CA GLU A 82 6.04 -7.34 -6.75
C GLU A 82 5.55 -7.94 -5.43
N VAL A 83 5.47 -9.26 -5.37
CA VAL A 83 4.95 -9.99 -4.21
C VAL A 83 5.98 -11.03 -3.76
N PHE A 84 6.36 -10.98 -2.49
CA PHE A 84 7.36 -11.85 -1.90
C PHE A 84 6.79 -12.63 -0.71
N PRO A 85 6.98 -13.96 -0.63
CA PRO A 85 6.63 -14.73 0.56
C PRO A 85 7.39 -14.24 1.80
N VAL A 86 6.68 -13.95 2.89
CA VAL A 86 7.29 -13.51 4.14
C VAL A 86 7.48 -14.70 5.08
N TYR A 87 8.73 -14.93 5.49
CA TYR A 87 9.07 -15.93 6.50
C TYR A 87 8.89 -15.42 7.93
N ASN A 88 9.30 -14.17 8.20
CA ASN A 88 9.19 -13.52 9.52
C ASN A 88 9.00 -12.01 9.35
N HIS A 89 8.15 -11.39 10.18
CA HIS A 89 7.95 -9.95 10.27
C HIS A 89 7.57 -9.55 11.70
N GLY A 90 7.84 -8.31 12.08
CA GLY A 90 7.50 -7.77 13.40
C GLY A 90 8.40 -6.60 13.75
N PHE A 91 8.16 -6.03 14.93
CA PHE A 91 9.07 -5.03 15.50
C PHE A 91 10.08 -5.76 16.38
N PRO A 92 11.39 -5.75 16.07
CA PRO A 92 12.38 -6.31 16.97
C PRO A 92 12.30 -5.58 18.31
N ALA A 93 12.03 -6.34 19.38
CA ALA A 93 11.83 -5.93 20.78
C ALA A 93 11.96 -4.42 21.06
N VAL A 94 10.83 -3.77 21.31
CA VAL A 94 10.80 -2.50 22.05
C VAL A 94 10.52 -2.88 23.50
N ASP A 95 11.58 -3.13 24.28
CA ASP A 95 11.45 -3.03 25.74
C ASP A 95 11.06 -1.57 26.02
N ARG A 96 9.81 -1.35 26.43
CA ARG A 96 9.35 -0.05 26.95
C ARG A 96 9.42 -0.08 28.47
#